data_AF-A0A858RI62-F1
#
_entry.id   AF-A0A858RI62-F1
#
_cell.length_a   1.000
_cell.length_b   1.000
_cell.length_c   1.000
_cell.angle_alpha   90.00
_cell.angle_beta   90.00
_cell.angle_gamma   90.00
#
_symmetry.space_group_name_H-M   'P 1'
#
loop_
_entity.id
_entity.type
_entity.pdbx_description
1 polymer ?
#
loop_
_entity_poly.entity_id
_entity_poly.type
_entity_poly.pdbx_seq_one_letter_code
_entity_poly.pdbx_strand_id
1 'polypeptide(L)'
;MFSHEPIEWPDEVELLVDRLESESAKRALTREERALMDVYETVPLLESQDGLHAFWQSGVNTQRVIASFELIGASTLVDPLNASQWCETRPEDRLDYSETEEEYLSTIEEELFEGMGELVDLVLVFIHEELG
;
A
#
# COMPACT_ATOMS: atom_id res chain seq x y z
N MET A 1 3.04 19.54 -0.44
CA MET A 1 3.17 18.32 0.37
C MET A 1 1.77 17.98 0.83
N PHE A 2 1.20 16.92 0.27
CA PHE A 2 -0.14 16.46 0.62
C PHE A 2 -0.15 16.08 2.10
N SER A 3 -0.99 16.75 2.87
CA SER A 3 -1.09 16.57 4.31
C SER A 3 -2.13 15.51 4.60
N HIS A 4 -1.84 14.26 4.22
CA HIS A 4 -2.56 13.11 4.77
C HIS A 4 -2.00 12.82 6.17
N GLU A 5 -2.87 12.54 7.13
CA GLU A 5 -2.46 12.16 8.48
C GLU A 5 -2.04 10.68 8.45
N PRO A 6 -0.81 10.33 8.84
CA PRO A 6 -0.32 8.96 8.73
C PRO A 6 -1.28 7.94 9.34
N ILE A 7 -1.43 6.78 8.69
CA ILE A 7 -2.27 5.69 9.16
C ILE A 7 -1.73 5.19 10.50
N GLU A 8 -2.58 5.27 11.51
CA GLU A 8 -2.37 4.60 12.79
C GLU A 8 -3.14 3.29 12.80
N TRP A 9 -2.41 2.17 12.86
CA TRP A 9 -3.00 0.85 12.89
C TRP A 9 -3.59 0.53 14.27
N PRO A 10 -4.83 0.02 14.36
CA PRO A 10 -5.37 -0.48 15.62
C PRO A 10 -4.56 -1.66 16.19
N ASP A 11 -4.49 -1.77 17.52
CA ASP A 11 -3.79 -2.86 18.24
C ASP A 11 -4.12 -4.26 17.69
N GLU A 12 -5.37 -4.48 17.27
CA GLU A 12 -5.81 -5.75 16.70
C GLU A 12 -5.05 -6.10 15.41
N VAL A 13 -4.82 -5.11 14.54
CA VAL A 13 -4.07 -5.28 13.30
C VAL A 13 -2.60 -5.57 13.62
N GLU A 14 -1.99 -4.79 14.53
CA GLU A 14 -0.58 -4.96 14.91
C GLU A 14 -0.33 -6.36 15.52
N LEU A 15 -1.17 -6.79 16.47
CA LEU A 15 -1.03 -8.11 17.09
C LEU A 15 -1.19 -9.25 16.09
N LEU A 16 -2.07 -9.09 15.10
CA LEU A 16 -2.27 -10.07 14.05
C LEU A 16 -1.06 -10.13 13.11
N VAL A 17 -0.52 -8.98 12.71
CA VAL A 17 0.69 -8.89 11.88
C VAL A 17 1.88 -9.54 12.59
N ASP A 18 2.15 -9.20 13.85
CA ASP A 18 3.23 -9.79 14.65
C ASP A 18 3.14 -11.34 14.70
N ARG A 19 1.91 -11.86 14.82
CA ARG A 19 1.64 -13.29 14.77
C ARG A 19 1.96 -13.87 13.40
N LEU A 20 1.49 -13.24 12.33
CA LEU A 20 1.70 -13.70 10.95
C LEU A 20 3.17 -13.65 10.54
N GLU A 21 3.93 -12.63 10.96
CA GLU A 21 5.38 -12.58 10.77
C GLU A 21 6.06 -13.81 11.38
N SER A 22 5.71 -14.13 12.63
CA SER A 22 6.24 -15.29 13.35
C SER A 22 5.83 -16.63 12.70
N GLU A 23 4.65 -16.69 12.07
CA GLU A 23 4.15 -17.88 11.38
C GLU A 23 4.72 -18.06 9.98
N SER A 24 5.01 -16.97 9.28
CA SER A 24 5.61 -16.99 7.93
C SER A 24 6.96 -17.72 7.90
N ALA A 25 7.70 -17.68 9.02
CA ALA A 25 8.96 -18.42 9.19
C ALA A 25 8.75 -19.94 9.34
N LYS A 26 7.54 -20.38 9.67
CA LYS A 26 7.20 -21.78 9.99
C LYS A 26 6.36 -22.44 8.90
N ARG A 27 5.52 -21.68 8.20
CA ARG A 27 4.63 -22.15 7.14
C ARG A 27 4.42 -21.06 6.09
N ALA A 28 3.94 -21.46 4.91
CA ALA A 28 3.41 -20.51 3.96
C ALA A 28 2.13 -19.85 4.53
N LEU A 29 2.01 -18.54 4.34
CA LEU A 29 0.79 -17.80 4.65
C LEU A 29 -0.32 -18.17 3.64
N THR A 30 -1.58 -18.09 4.07
CA THR A 30 -2.71 -18.15 3.15
C THR A 30 -2.73 -16.91 2.26
N ARG A 31 -3.61 -16.91 1.27
CA ARG A 31 -3.77 -15.76 0.38
C ARG A 31 -4.21 -14.52 1.15
N GLU A 32 -5.16 -14.69 2.06
CA GLU A 32 -5.77 -13.64 2.87
C GLU A 32 -4.77 -13.09 3.90
N GLU A 33 -4.02 -13.97 4.56
CA GLU A 33 -2.94 -13.58 5.48
C GLU A 33 -1.84 -12.81 4.75
N ARG A 34 -1.45 -13.26 3.55
CA ARG A 34 -0.45 -12.53 2.77
C ARG A 34 -0.98 -11.19 2.28
N ALA A 35 -2.26 -11.08 1.97
CA ALA A 35 -2.85 -9.81 1.55
C ALA A 35 -2.81 -8.76 2.67
N LEU A 36 -3.14 -9.16 3.91
CA LEU A 36 -2.99 -8.29 5.07
C LEU A 36 -1.52 -7.83 5.24
N MET A 37 -0.57 -8.77 5.18
CA MET A 37 0.85 -8.45 5.28
C MET A 37 1.32 -7.51 4.17
N ASP A 38 0.92 -7.75 2.92
CA ASP A 38 1.26 -6.91 1.78
C ASP A 38 0.78 -5.47 1.97
N VAL A 39 -0.47 -5.28 2.41
CA VAL A 39 -1.03 -3.95 2.65
C VAL A 39 -0.34 -3.26 3.82
N TYR A 40 -0.17 -3.96 4.95
CA TYR A 40 0.52 -3.42 6.13
C TYR A 40 1.96 -2.99 5.81
N GLU A 41 2.73 -3.83 5.12
CA GLU A 41 4.12 -3.55 4.73
C GLU A 41 4.22 -2.41 3.70
N THR A 42 3.18 -2.20 2.89
CA THR A 42 3.19 -1.21 1.80
C THR A 42 2.78 0.19 2.25
N VAL A 43 1.87 0.32 3.22
CA VAL A 43 1.40 1.64 3.68
C VAL A 43 2.55 2.59 4.06
N PRO A 44 3.58 2.17 4.84
CA PRO A 44 4.72 3.05 5.14
C PRO A 44 5.51 3.52 3.90
N LEU A 45 5.51 2.75 2.80
CA LEU A 45 6.13 3.17 1.54
C LEU A 45 5.32 4.28 0.87
N LEU A 46 3.99 4.14 0.86
CA LEU A 46 3.06 5.12 0.29
C LEU A 46 3.05 6.44 1.07
N GLU A 47 3.28 6.38 2.38
CA GLU A 47 3.37 7.56 3.26
C GLU A 47 4.77 8.16 3.31
N SER A 48 5.75 7.55 2.66
CA SER A 48 7.10 8.10 2.57
C SER A 48 7.10 9.41 1.78
N GLN A 49 8.18 10.19 1.90
CA GLN A 49 8.35 11.42 1.13
C GLN A 49 8.27 11.19 -0.39
N ASP A 50 8.69 10.02 -0.85
CA ASP A 50 8.68 9.64 -2.26
C ASP A 50 7.39 8.93 -2.68
N GLY A 51 6.51 8.56 -1.74
CA GLY A 51 5.16 8.07 -1.99
C GLY A 51 5.07 6.96 -3.03
N LEU A 52 4.30 7.20 -4.10
CA LEU A 52 4.13 6.22 -5.18
C LEU A 52 5.44 5.90 -5.90
N HIS A 53 6.39 6.84 -5.95
CA HIS A 53 7.72 6.55 -6.49
C HIS A 53 8.45 5.49 -5.63
N ALA A 54 8.47 5.67 -4.31
CA ALA A 54 9.08 4.68 -3.40
C ALA A 54 8.42 3.30 -3.52
N PHE A 55 7.09 3.25 -3.64
CA PHE A 55 6.39 1.99 -3.87
C PHE A 55 6.91 1.24 -5.11
N TRP A 56 7.01 1.92 -6.26
CA TRP A 56 7.48 1.31 -7.50
C TRP A 56 8.98 0.99 -7.50
N GLN A 57 9.79 1.70 -6.73
CA GLN A 57 11.24 1.47 -6.61
C GLN A 57 11.62 0.50 -5.47
N SER A 58 10.67 0.09 -4.63
CA SER A 58 10.93 -0.74 -3.43
C SER A 58 11.38 -2.19 -3.72
N GLY A 59 11.23 -2.66 -4.96
CA GLY A 59 11.52 -4.05 -5.33
C GLY A 59 10.52 -5.08 -4.79
N VAL A 60 9.42 -4.64 -4.18
CA VAL A 60 8.31 -5.53 -3.82
C VAL A 60 7.63 -6.06 -5.09
N ASN A 61 6.90 -7.17 -4.95
CA ASN A 61 6.06 -7.64 -6.04
C ASN A 61 4.80 -6.76 -6.13
N THR A 62 4.89 -5.64 -6.85
CA THR A 62 3.83 -4.63 -6.96
C THR A 62 2.52 -5.20 -7.49
N GLN A 63 2.57 -6.13 -8.46
CA GLN A 63 1.37 -6.83 -8.96
C GLN A 63 0.65 -7.63 -7.88
N ARG A 64 1.42 -8.34 -7.04
CA ARG A 64 0.86 -9.05 -5.89
C ARG A 64 0.24 -8.08 -4.90
N VAL A 65 0.94 -7.00 -4.57
CA VAL A 65 0.46 -5.98 -3.63
C VAL A 65 -0.83 -5.34 -4.12
N ILE A 66 -0.92 -4.96 -5.40
CA ILE A 66 -2.15 -4.40 -5.99
C ILE A 66 -3.31 -5.40 -5.88
N ALA A 67 -3.06 -6.69 -6.17
CA ALA A 67 -4.07 -7.73 -6.00
C ALA A 67 -4.48 -7.94 -4.53
N SER A 68 -3.58 -7.67 -3.58
CA SER A 68 -3.86 -7.70 -2.15
C SER A 68 -4.75 -6.54 -1.70
N PHE A 69 -4.51 -5.31 -2.20
CA PHE A 69 -5.44 -4.18 -1.99
C PHE A 69 -6.83 -4.46 -2.58
N GLU A 70 -6.88 -5.05 -3.77
CA GLU A 70 -8.15 -5.48 -4.38
C GLU A 70 -8.87 -6.54 -3.53
N LEU A 71 -8.13 -7.52 -2.98
CA LEU A 71 -8.69 -8.59 -2.14
C LEU A 71 -9.28 -8.05 -0.83
N ILE A 72 -8.62 -7.07 -0.21
CA ILE A 72 -9.13 -6.40 1.02
C ILE A 72 -10.36 -5.52 0.72
N GLY A 73 -10.63 -5.23 -0.55
CA GLY A 73 -11.74 -4.37 -0.98
C GLY A 73 -11.37 -2.89 -1.12
N ALA A 74 -10.09 -2.54 -0.97
CA ALA A 74 -9.55 -1.20 -1.16
C ALA A 74 -9.36 -0.85 -2.65
N SER A 75 -10.42 -1.08 -3.44
CA SER A 75 -10.44 -0.85 -4.90
C SER A 75 -10.16 0.59 -5.29
N THR A 76 -10.48 1.56 -4.44
CA THR A 76 -10.16 2.98 -4.63
C THR A 76 -8.66 3.27 -4.68
N LEU A 77 -7.83 2.41 -4.06
CA LEU A 77 -6.37 2.49 -4.11
C LEU A 77 -5.77 1.78 -5.33
N VAL A 78 -6.50 0.85 -5.95
CA VAL A 78 -6.01 0.06 -7.09
C VAL A 78 -5.79 0.94 -8.32
N ASP A 79 -6.70 1.88 -8.58
CA ASP A 79 -6.60 2.79 -9.72
C ASP A 79 -5.36 3.70 -9.66
N PRO A 80 -5.09 4.46 -8.58
CA PRO A 80 -3.88 5.29 -8.49
C PRO A 80 -2.59 4.47 -8.45
N LEU A 81 -2.59 3.29 -7.83
CA LEU A 81 -1.45 2.37 -7.91
C LEU A 81 -1.16 2.00 -9.37
N ASN A 82 -2.15 1.56 -10.14
CA ASN A 82 -1.96 1.23 -11.56
C ASN A 82 -1.60 2.45 -12.41
N ALA A 83 -2.22 3.61 -12.16
CA ALA A 83 -1.95 4.84 -12.91
C ALA A 83 -0.49 5.31 -12.75
N SER A 84 0.13 5.02 -11.60
CA SER A 84 1.53 5.36 -11.31
C SER A 84 2.55 4.31 -11.79
N GLN A 85 2.13 3.23 -12.46
CA GLN A 85 3.03 2.14 -12.92
C GLN A 85 4.23 2.64 -13.73
N TRP A 86 4.08 3.75 -14.46
CA TRP A 86 5.17 4.32 -15.24
C TRP A 86 6.41 4.68 -14.39
N CYS A 87 6.25 4.92 -13.08
CA CYS A 87 7.35 5.15 -12.12
C CYS A 87 8.35 3.99 -12.05
N GLU A 88 7.94 2.75 -12.36
CA GLU A 88 8.82 1.57 -12.36
C GLU A 88 10.00 1.73 -13.35
N THR A 89 9.79 2.47 -14.43
CA THR A 89 10.79 2.65 -15.51
C THR A 89 11.56 3.96 -15.42
N ARG A 90 11.38 4.71 -14.32
CA ARG A 90 11.96 6.04 -14.13
C ARG A 90 13.30 6.00 -13.39
N PRO A 91 14.05 7.12 -13.33
CA PRO A 91 15.28 7.20 -12.55
C PRO A 91 15.06 6.76 -11.10
N GLU A 92 16.10 6.29 -10.43
CA GLU A 92 16.02 5.87 -9.02
C GLU A 92 15.74 7.05 -8.07
N ASP A 93 15.94 8.29 -8.51
CA ASP A 93 15.70 9.51 -7.74
C ASP A 93 14.48 10.27 -8.28
N ARG A 94 13.46 10.46 -7.43
CA ARG A 94 12.25 11.25 -7.74
C ARG A 94 12.59 12.69 -8.15
N LEU A 95 13.70 13.25 -7.66
CA LEU A 95 14.13 14.61 -8.00
C LEU A 95 14.55 14.79 -9.45
N ASP A 96 14.79 13.69 -10.18
CA ASP A 96 15.12 13.72 -11.61
C ASP A 96 13.88 13.82 -12.51
N TYR A 97 12.68 13.86 -11.93
CA TYR A 97 11.42 13.99 -12.67
C TYR A 97 11.33 15.37 -13.32
N SER A 98 10.75 15.43 -14.52
CA SER A 98 10.35 16.71 -15.10
C SER A 98 9.16 17.31 -14.34
N GLU A 99 8.98 18.63 -14.43
CA GLU A 99 7.85 19.34 -13.81
C GLU A 99 6.49 18.71 -14.18
N THR A 100 6.32 18.29 -15.43
CA THR A 100 5.10 17.61 -15.89
C THR A 100 4.91 16.23 -15.26
N GLU A 101 5.98 15.48 -15.04
CA GLU A 101 5.92 14.16 -14.39
C GLU A 101 5.63 14.28 -12.90
N GLU A 102 6.23 15.29 -12.24
CA GLU A 102 5.96 15.60 -10.84
C GLU A 102 4.51 16.07 -10.63
N GLU A 103 4.01 16.95 -11.49
CA GLU A 103 2.61 17.41 -11.45
C GLU A 103 1.64 16.24 -11.69
N TYR A 104 1.92 15.39 -12.68
CA TYR A 104 1.08 14.23 -12.97
C TYR A 104 1.08 13.21 -11.82
N LEU A 105 2.25 12.91 -11.24
CA LEU A 105 2.33 12.02 -10.08
C LEU A 105 1.58 12.61 -8.87
N SER A 106 1.69 13.92 -8.66
CA SER A 106 1.00 14.60 -7.56
C SER A 106 -0.51 14.47 -7.65
N THR A 107 -1.10 14.58 -8.85
CA THR A 107 -2.55 14.34 -9.05
C THR A 107 -2.94 12.90 -8.71
N ILE A 108 -2.12 11.92 -9.06
CA ILE A 108 -2.39 10.52 -8.73
C ILE A 108 -2.28 10.30 -7.21
N GLU A 109 -1.31 10.94 -6.56
CA GLU A 109 -1.12 10.87 -5.11
C GLU A 109 -2.29 11.51 -4.35
N GLU A 110 -2.92 12.58 -4.86
CA GLU A 110 -4.15 13.13 -4.30
C GLU A 110 -5.26 12.07 -4.21
N GLU A 111 -5.53 11.37 -5.32
CA GLU A 111 -6.54 10.30 -5.37
C GLU A 111 -6.18 9.13 -4.45
N LEU A 112 -4.89 8.76 -4.38
CA LEU A 112 -4.40 7.73 -3.46
C LEU A 112 -4.71 8.10 -2.00
N PHE A 113 -4.35 9.31 -1.58
CA PHE A 113 -4.51 9.72 -0.18
C PHE A 113 -5.97 9.91 0.22
N GLU A 114 -6.85 10.30 -0.70
CA GLU A 114 -8.29 10.27 -0.47
C GLU A 114 -8.78 8.84 -0.19
N GLY A 115 -8.34 7.85 -0.98
CA GLY A 115 -8.68 6.45 -0.77
C GLY A 115 -8.10 5.84 0.52
N MET A 116 -6.95 6.32 0.98
CA MET A 116 -6.29 5.81 2.19
C MET A 116 -7.10 6.08 3.46
N GLY A 117 -7.94 7.12 3.46
CA GLY A 117 -8.80 7.44 4.60
C GLY A 117 -9.78 6.33 5.01
N GLU A 118 -10.12 5.42 4.11
CA GLU A 118 -11.01 4.28 4.38
C GLU A 118 -10.25 2.97 4.64
N LEU A 119 -8.92 2.96 4.48
CA LEU A 119 -8.14 1.73 4.45
C LEU A 119 -8.19 0.96 5.79
N VAL A 120 -8.11 1.67 6.92
CA VAL A 120 -8.14 1.05 8.25
C VAL A 120 -9.46 0.31 8.47
N ASP A 121 -10.57 0.95 8.14
CA ASP A 121 -11.91 0.36 8.31
C ASP A 121 -12.06 -0.89 7.42
N LEU A 122 -11.60 -0.81 6.17
CA LEU A 122 -11.63 -1.95 5.24
C LEU A 122 -10.78 -3.13 5.73
N VAL A 123 -9.59 -2.84 6.26
CA VAL A 123 -8.69 -3.87 6.83
C VAL A 123 -9.33 -4.53 8.04
N LEU A 124 -9.95 -3.76 8.94
CA LEU A 124 -10.65 -4.32 10.11
C LEU A 124 -11.81 -5.22 9.68
N VAL A 125 -12.64 -4.79 8.72
CA VAL A 125 -13.72 -5.61 8.17
C VAL A 125 -13.16 -6.91 7.58
N PHE A 126 -12.11 -6.82 6.77
CA PHE A 126 -11.45 -7.97 6.17
C PHE A 126 -10.93 -8.96 7.21
N ILE A 127 -10.28 -8.48 8.28
CA ILE A 127 -9.81 -9.32 9.39
C ILE A 127 -10.98 -10.07 10.03
N HIS A 128 -12.08 -9.37 10.31
CA HIS A 128 -13.24 -9.97 10.97
C HIS A 128 -13.97 -11.01 10.09
N GLU A 129 -14.03 -10.77 8.77
CA GLU A 129 -14.78 -11.63 7.84
C GLU A 129 -13.95 -12.82 7.35
N GLU A 130 -12.65 -12.63 7.10
CA GLU A 130 -11.79 -13.62 6.41
C GLU A 130 -10.74 -14.26 7.32
N LEU A 131 -10.35 -13.62 8.43
CA LEU A 131 -9.27 -14.09 9.33
C LEU A 131 -9.74 -14.39 10.77
N GLY A 132 -11.02 -14.11 11.08
CA GLY A 132 -11.66 -14.28 12.40
C GLY A 132 -12.21 -15.68 12.69
#